data_AF-A0A831UIJ6-F1
#
_entry.id   AF-A0A831UIJ6-F1
#
_cell.length_a   1.000
_cell.length_b   1.000
_cell.length_c   1.000
_cell.angle_alpha   90.00
_cell.angle_beta   90.00
_cell.angle_gamma   90.00
#
_symmetry.space_group_name_H-M   'P 1'
#
loop_
_entity.id
_entity.type
_entity.pdbx_description
1 polymer ?
#
loop_
_entity_poly.entity_id
_entity_poly.type
_entity_poly.pdbx_seq_one_letter_code
_entity_poly.pdbx_strand_id
1 'polypeptide(L)'
;AHMERRYRMMSGVGARNLEQYNAKVGPEEALPYLVIVVDELADLMMTAPKEVEAAILRLAQMARATGMHLVLATQRPSVDILTSLIKVNIPARLAFAVSSGFDSRTILDTQGAEKLIGQGDALFHQPGLPKPVRLQVPYISEEEVARLAGFLRGQSHEDRFAEAYASDFEPPRLPEGGGVGEVDFSDPLLKKAAEIVVEEGYGSVSRLQRRLSVGHARAGKLMDALEAMGIVGPARGSKPREVLITKEQLKDFFG
;
A
#
# COMPACT_ATOMS: atom_id res chain seq x y z
N ALA A 1 2.14 -5.98 -8.24
CA ALA A 1 2.92 -6.67 -9.29
C ALA A 1 2.24 -7.94 -9.79
N HIS A 2 1.78 -8.83 -8.90
CA HIS A 2 1.24 -10.15 -9.26
C HIS A 2 0.12 -10.11 -10.33
N MET A 3 -0.82 -9.16 -10.25
CA MET A 3 -1.90 -9.01 -11.24
C MET A 3 -1.38 -8.83 -12.68
N GLU A 4 -0.33 -8.03 -12.88
CA GLU A 4 0.30 -7.84 -14.20
C GLU A 4 1.01 -9.11 -14.68
N ARG A 5 1.60 -9.87 -13.75
CA ARG A 5 2.22 -11.17 -14.05
C ARG A 5 1.15 -12.15 -14.57
N ARG A 6 0.03 -12.27 -13.86
CA ARG A 6 -1.11 -13.10 -14.30
C ARG A 6 -1.58 -12.71 -15.69
N TYR A 7 -1.70 -11.41 -15.95
CA TYR A 7 -2.09 -10.91 -17.28
C TYR A 7 -1.12 -11.35 -18.38
N ARG A 8 0.19 -11.26 -18.14
CA ARG A 8 1.23 -11.74 -19.07
C ARG A 8 1.17 -13.26 -19.28
N MET A 9 0.99 -14.03 -18.21
CA MET A 9 0.87 -15.50 -18.29
C MET A 9 -0.37 -15.91 -19.11
N MET A 10 -1.52 -15.28 -18.85
CA MET A 10 -2.75 -15.52 -19.60
C MET A 10 -2.60 -15.15 -21.08
N SER A 11 -2.02 -13.98 -21.36
CA SER A 11 -1.79 -13.54 -22.73
C SER A 11 -0.84 -14.48 -23.50
N GLY A 12 0.18 -15.03 -22.84
CA GLY A 12 1.15 -15.96 -23.43
C GLY A 12 0.53 -17.25 -23.98
N VAL A 13 -0.57 -17.71 -23.38
CA VAL A 13 -1.32 -18.91 -23.83
C VAL A 13 -2.64 -18.56 -24.54
N GLY A 14 -2.87 -17.27 -24.81
CA GLY A 14 -4.10 -16.77 -25.43
C GLY A 14 -5.36 -17.05 -24.59
N ALA A 15 -5.26 -17.00 -23.27
CA ALA A 15 -6.39 -17.09 -22.35
C ALA A 15 -6.95 -15.71 -22.03
N ARG A 16 -8.27 -15.58 -21.90
CA ARG A 16 -8.95 -14.32 -21.58
C ARG A 16 -9.23 -14.15 -20.08
N ASN A 17 -9.21 -15.24 -19.33
CA ASN A 17 -9.45 -15.25 -17.89
C ASN A 17 -8.72 -16.43 -17.22
N LEU A 18 -8.72 -16.44 -15.88
CA LEU A 18 -8.06 -17.46 -15.07
C LEU A 18 -8.57 -18.87 -15.38
N GLU A 19 -9.87 -19.05 -15.58
CA GLU A 19 -10.46 -20.36 -15.87
C GLU A 19 -9.94 -20.92 -17.19
N GLN A 20 -9.90 -20.10 -18.24
CA GLN A 20 -9.33 -20.49 -19.54
C GLN A 20 -7.83 -20.74 -19.46
N TYR A 21 -7.11 -19.99 -18.63
CA TYR A 21 -5.69 -20.21 -18.42
C TYR A 21 -5.45 -21.58 -17.76
N ASN A 22 -6.11 -21.85 -16.64
CA ASN A 22 -6.01 -23.12 -15.91
C ASN A 22 -6.47 -24.32 -16.74
N ALA A 23 -7.43 -24.15 -17.66
CA ALA A 23 -7.85 -25.21 -18.58
C ALA A 23 -6.83 -25.50 -19.69
N LYS A 24 -5.94 -24.55 -20.00
CA LYS A 24 -4.91 -24.67 -21.05
C LYS A 24 -3.56 -25.12 -20.51
N VAL A 25 -3.27 -24.86 -19.24
CA VAL A 25 -2.03 -25.29 -18.58
C VAL A 25 -2.27 -26.57 -17.78
N GLY A 26 -1.19 -27.27 -17.44
CA GLY A 26 -1.28 -28.45 -16.56
C GLY A 26 -1.60 -28.06 -15.10
N PRO A 27 -2.03 -29.02 -14.25
CA PRO A 27 -2.33 -28.78 -12.84
C PRO A 27 -1.18 -28.11 -12.06
N GLU A 28 0.06 -28.41 -12.44
CA GLU A 28 1.29 -27.87 -11.83
C GLU A 28 1.49 -26.36 -12.08
N GLU A 29 0.95 -25.84 -13.19
CA GLU A 29 1.07 -24.43 -13.62
C GLU A 29 -0.23 -23.64 -13.37
N ALA A 30 -1.26 -24.31 -12.87
CA ALA A 30 -2.55 -23.72 -12.59
C ALA A 30 -2.42 -22.70 -11.45
N LEU A 31 -3.07 -21.55 -11.61
CA LEU A 31 -3.06 -20.48 -10.63
C LEU A 31 -4.33 -20.52 -9.76
N PRO A 32 -4.21 -20.31 -8.44
CA PRO A 32 -5.38 -20.26 -7.55
C PRO A 32 -6.13 -18.93 -7.71
N TYR A 33 -7.37 -18.86 -7.25
CA TYR A 33 -8.01 -17.58 -6.98
C TYR A 33 -7.32 -16.89 -5.81
N LEU A 34 -7.25 -15.55 -5.85
CA LEU A 34 -6.74 -14.76 -4.73
C LEU A 34 -7.86 -13.91 -4.14
N VAL A 35 -8.06 -14.01 -2.84
CA VAL A 35 -8.99 -13.17 -2.08
C VAL A 35 -8.19 -12.25 -1.19
N ILE A 36 -8.29 -10.95 -1.43
CA ILE A 36 -7.64 -9.90 -0.66
C ILE A 36 -8.68 -9.35 0.30
N VAL A 37 -8.44 -9.47 1.59
CA VAL A 37 -9.36 -9.01 2.64
C VAL A 37 -8.73 -7.86 3.40
N VAL A 38 -9.43 -6.74 3.49
CA VAL A 38 -9.07 -5.58 4.30
C VAL A 38 -10.16 -5.42 5.36
N ASP A 39 -9.84 -5.69 6.61
CA ASP A 39 -10.80 -5.67 7.72
C ASP A 39 -11.25 -4.25 8.09
N GLU A 40 -10.33 -3.29 8.02
CA GLU A 40 -10.64 -1.87 8.26
C GLU A 40 -9.98 -0.98 7.20
N LEU A 41 -10.77 -0.64 6.18
CA LEU A 41 -10.33 0.26 5.10
C LEU A 41 -10.01 1.66 5.63
N ALA A 42 -10.66 2.13 6.69
CA ALA A 42 -10.47 3.48 7.19
C ALA A 42 -9.03 3.74 7.64
N ASP A 43 -8.37 2.75 8.23
CA ASP A 43 -6.99 2.89 8.72
C ASP A 43 -6.00 3.11 7.56
N LEU A 44 -6.23 2.44 6.42
CA LEU A 44 -5.45 2.63 5.20
C LEU A 44 -5.71 4.03 4.60
N MET A 45 -6.98 4.42 4.53
CA MET A 45 -7.40 5.70 3.96
C MET A 45 -6.95 6.91 4.79
N MET A 46 -6.83 6.76 6.11
CA MET A 46 -6.29 7.83 6.98
C MET A 46 -4.78 8.01 6.81
N THR A 47 -4.07 6.97 6.38
CA THR A 47 -2.61 6.99 6.22
C THR A 47 -2.20 7.46 4.83
N ALA A 48 -2.82 6.90 3.79
CA ALA A 48 -2.42 7.11 2.39
C ALA A 48 -3.63 7.05 1.44
N PRO A 49 -4.58 8.01 1.51
CA PRO A 49 -5.87 7.92 0.82
C PRO A 49 -5.72 7.83 -0.70
N LYS A 50 -4.78 8.58 -1.28
CA LYS A 50 -4.57 8.63 -2.74
C LYS A 50 -4.02 7.32 -3.27
N GLU A 51 -3.03 6.76 -2.59
CA GLU A 51 -2.37 5.52 -2.98
C GLU A 51 -3.31 4.33 -2.84
N VAL A 52 -4.08 4.29 -1.73
CA VAL A 52 -5.05 3.23 -1.45
C VAL A 52 -6.20 3.27 -2.45
N GLU A 53 -6.77 4.44 -2.72
CA GLU A 53 -7.84 4.58 -3.72
C GLU A 53 -7.37 4.16 -5.12
N ALA A 54 -6.17 4.59 -5.54
CA ALA A 54 -5.58 4.20 -6.81
C ALA A 54 -5.36 2.67 -6.90
N ALA A 55 -4.90 2.04 -5.82
CA ALA A 55 -4.72 0.60 -5.75
C ALA A 55 -6.05 -0.17 -5.84
N ILE A 56 -7.08 0.28 -5.10
CA ILE A 56 -8.43 -0.31 -5.14
C ILE A 56 -9.01 -0.21 -6.55
N LEU A 57 -8.94 0.96 -7.17
CA LEU A 57 -9.44 1.18 -8.54
C LEU A 57 -8.77 0.23 -9.53
N ARG A 58 -7.44 0.16 -9.46
CA ARG A 58 -6.65 -0.69 -10.34
C ARG A 58 -6.98 -2.17 -10.17
N LEU A 59 -7.11 -2.63 -8.93
CA LEU A 59 -7.53 -3.99 -8.62
C LEU A 59 -8.95 -4.22 -9.15
N ALA A 60 -9.93 -3.42 -8.75
CA ALA A 60 -11.32 -3.63 -9.14
C ALA A 60 -11.55 -3.68 -10.67
N GLN A 61 -10.81 -2.90 -11.46
CA GLN A 61 -10.95 -2.88 -12.92
C GLN A 61 -10.30 -4.08 -13.62
N MET A 62 -9.14 -4.54 -13.15
CA MET A 62 -8.32 -5.53 -13.87
C MET A 62 -8.37 -6.92 -13.21
N ALA A 63 -8.82 -7.02 -11.97
CA ALA A 63 -8.80 -8.24 -11.16
C ALA A 63 -9.80 -9.31 -11.64
N ARG A 64 -10.93 -8.90 -12.24
CA ARG A 64 -12.01 -9.83 -12.63
C ARG A 64 -11.53 -10.95 -13.54
N ALA A 65 -10.71 -10.64 -14.55
CA ALA A 65 -10.19 -11.64 -15.47
C ALA A 65 -9.02 -12.44 -14.88
N THR A 66 -8.27 -11.86 -13.94
CA THR A 66 -7.08 -12.49 -13.33
C THR A 66 -7.41 -13.40 -12.14
N GLY A 67 -8.69 -13.53 -11.78
CA GLY A 67 -9.17 -14.33 -10.65
C GLY A 67 -8.71 -13.77 -9.30
N MET A 68 -8.61 -12.44 -9.22
CA MET A 68 -8.33 -11.72 -7.98
C MET A 68 -9.64 -11.06 -7.50
N HIS A 69 -9.91 -11.15 -6.21
CA HIS A 69 -11.14 -10.66 -5.58
C HIS A 69 -10.79 -9.82 -4.37
N LEU A 70 -11.52 -8.72 -4.17
CA LEU A 70 -11.29 -7.78 -3.08
C LEU A 70 -12.51 -7.75 -2.16
N VAL A 71 -12.27 -7.91 -0.86
CA VAL A 71 -13.26 -7.76 0.21
C VAL A 71 -12.78 -6.63 1.11
N LEU A 72 -13.54 -5.53 1.13
CA LEU A 72 -13.27 -4.38 1.96
C LEU A 72 -14.33 -4.30 3.05
N ALA A 73 -13.88 -4.22 4.30
CA ALA A 73 -14.71 -3.96 5.47
C ALA A 73 -14.29 -2.65 6.12
N THR A 74 -15.23 -2.02 6.81
CA THR A 74 -14.98 -0.81 7.62
C THR A 74 -16.12 -0.63 8.62
N GLN A 75 -15.79 -0.12 9.80
CA GLN A 75 -16.78 0.32 10.79
C GLN A 75 -17.12 1.81 10.64
N ARG A 76 -16.44 2.54 9.75
CA ARG A 76 -16.59 4.00 9.57
C ARG A 76 -17.16 4.31 8.19
N PRO A 77 -18.49 4.21 8.00
CA PRO A 77 -19.14 4.46 6.71
C PRO A 77 -19.26 5.96 6.41
N SER A 78 -18.14 6.65 6.24
CA SER A 78 -18.09 8.05 5.81
C SER A 78 -17.76 8.19 4.33
N VAL A 79 -18.12 9.33 3.74
CA VAL A 79 -17.86 9.64 2.32
C VAL A 79 -16.36 9.73 2.02
N ASP A 80 -15.55 10.10 3.02
CA ASP A 80 -14.09 10.19 2.89
C ASP A 80 -13.43 8.80 2.81
N ILE A 81 -14.06 7.77 3.41
CA ILE A 81 -13.61 6.38 3.32
C ILE A 81 -14.22 5.67 2.11
N LEU A 82 -15.52 5.83 1.90
CA LEU A 82 -16.29 5.23 0.80
C LEU A 82 -16.54 6.25 -0.30
N THR A 83 -15.45 6.65 -0.97
CA THR A 83 -15.49 7.63 -2.05
C THR A 83 -16.35 7.16 -3.22
N SER A 84 -16.81 8.10 -4.06
CA SER A 84 -17.56 7.78 -5.28
C SER A 84 -16.79 6.84 -6.21
N LEU A 85 -15.46 6.97 -6.27
CA LEU A 85 -14.60 6.14 -7.11
C LEU A 85 -14.58 4.67 -6.63
N ILE A 86 -14.48 4.46 -5.31
CA ILE A 86 -14.58 3.13 -4.70
C ILE A 86 -15.96 2.55 -4.98
N LYS A 87 -17.04 3.31 -4.75
CA LYS A 87 -18.41 2.84 -4.95
C LYS A 87 -18.67 2.40 -6.40
N VAL A 88 -18.20 3.14 -7.39
CA VAL A 88 -18.40 2.78 -8.81
C VAL A 88 -17.72 1.45 -9.17
N ASN A 89 -16.57 1.14 -8.56
CA ASN A 89 -15.77 -0.03 -8.92
C ASN A 89 -16.01 -1.24 -8.01
N ILE A 90 -16.66 -1.06 -6.86
CA ILE A 90 -17.07 -2.13 -5.93
C ILE A 90 -18.60 -2.10 -5.80
N PRO A 91 -19.30 -2.77 -6.73
CA PRO A 91 -20.75 -2.62 -6.83
C PRO A 91 -21.54 -3.58 -5.92
N ALA A 92 -20.93 -4.70 -5.52
CA ALA A 92 -21.51 -5.60 -4.53
C ALA A 92 -21.19 -5.11 -3.12
N ARG A 93 -22.22 -4.90 -2.29
CA ARG A 93 -22.10 -4.27 -0.98
C ARG A 93 -23.00 -4.94 0.04
N LEU A 94 -22.49 -5.06 1.25
CA LEU A 94 -23.19 -5.60 2.40
C LEU A 94 -23.13 -4.55 3.51
N ALA A 95 -24.28 -4.20 4.07
CA ALA A 95 -24.36 -3.33 5.24
C ALA A 95 -25.01 -4.10 6.40
N PHE A 96 -24.32 -4.14 7.53
CA PHE A 96 -24.92 -4.49 8.81
C PHE A 96 -25.69 -3.30 9.39
N ALA A 97 -26.24 -3.47 10.59
CA ALA A 97 -26.89 -2.38 11.30
C ALA A 97 -25.96 -1.17 11.46
N VAL A 98 -26.44 0.00 11.05
CA VAL A 98 -25.73 1.29 11.15
C VAL A 98 -26.54 2.28 11.99
N SER A 99 -25.88 3.33 12.48
CA SER A 99 -26.49 4.29 13.39
C SER A 99 -27.46 5.26 12.72
N SER A 100 -27.33 5.50 11.42
CA SER A 100 -28.15 6.50 10.73
C SER A 100 -28.49 6.13 9.28
N GLY A 101 -29.58 6.71 8.79
CA GLY A 101 -29.94 6.63 7.38
C GLY A 101 -28.96 7.39 6.46
N PHE A 102 -28.06 8.21 7.01
CA PHE A 102 -26.94 8.78 6.25
C PHE A 102 -25.88 7.70 5.99
N ASP A 103 -25.46 6.99 7.03
CA ASP A 103 -24.50 5.87 6.93
C ASP A 103 -25.01 4.77 5.99
N SER A 104 -26.31 4.45 6.06
CA SER A 104 -26.94 3.49 5.14
C SER A 104 -26.79 3.94 3.68
N ARG A 105 -27.00 5.23 3.39
CA ARG A 105 -26.81 5.76 2.04
C ARG A 105 -25.35 5.78 1.63
N THR A 106 -24.42 6.03 2.56
CA THR A 106 -22.99 5.98 2.25
C THR A 106 -22.58 4.60 1.75
N ILE A 107 -23.12 3.53 2.35
CA ILE A 107 -22.79 2.14 1.97
C ILE A 107 -23.62 1.67 0.77
N LEU A 108 -24.96 1.77 0.83
CA LEU A 108 -25.89 1.12 -0.11
C LEU A 108 -26.50 2.07 -1.15
N ASP A 109 -26.18 3.36 -1.11
CA ASP A 109 -26.85 4.42 -1.87
C ASP A 109 -28.37 4.53 -1.59
N THR A 110 -28.86 3.84 -0.56
CA THR A 110 -30.27 3.83 -0.11
C THR A 110 -30.37 3.70 1.41
N GLN A 111 -31.54 4.02 1.95
CA GLN A 111 -31.84 3.81 3.37
C GLN A 111 -32.31 2.36 3.63
N GLY A 112 -32.21 1.93 4.88
CA GLY A 112 -32.73 0.66 5.36
C GLY A 112 -31.80 -0.03 6.35
N ALA A 113 -30.49 0.20 6.26
CA ALA A 113 -29.53 -0.44 7.15
C ALA A 113 -29.66 0.09 8.59
N GLU A 114 -30.14 1.32 8.77
CA GLU A 114 -30.44 1.91 10.08
C GLU A 114 -31.62 1.26 10.81
N LYS A 115 -32.37 0.39 10.12
CA LYS A 115 -33.54 -0.34 10.66
C LYS A 115 -33.23 -1.79 10.98
N LEU A 116 -31.99 -2.23 10.75
CA LEU A 116 -31.56 -3.59 11.06
C LEU A 116 -31.40 -3.76 12.57
N ILE A 117 -31.59 -5.00 13.05
CA ILE A 117 -31.62 -5.31 14.48
C ILE A 117 -30.25 -5.69 15.06
N GLY A 118 -29.21 -5.69 14.23
CA GLY A 118 -27.85 -6.14 14.59
C GLY A 118 -27.72 -7.67 14.57
N GLN A 119 -26.69 -8.20 15.26
CA GLN A 119 -26.48 -9.65 15.44
C GLN A 119 -26.54 -10.48 14.14
N GLY A 120 -25.90 -9.99 13.08
CA GLY A 120 -25.86 -10.66 11.78
C GLY A 120 -26.98 -10.27 10.81
N ASP A 121 -27.97 -9.48 11.23
CA ASP A 121 -28.97 -8.92 10.31
C ASP A 121 -28.31 -7.90 9.36
N ALA A 122 -28.47 -8.11 8.06
CA ALA A 122 -27.76 -7.35 7.03
C ALA A 122 -28.63 -7.08 5.80
N LEU A 123 -28.26 -6.03 5.05
CA LEU A 123 -28.74 -5.75 3.71
C LEU A 123 -27.62 -5.96 2.69
N PHE A 124 -27.89 -6.78 1.68
CA PHE A 124 -26.99 -7.03 0.57
C PHE A 124 -27.52 -6.41 -0.71
N HIS A 125 -26.66 -5.74 -1.46
CA HIS A 125 -26.96 -5.21 -2.78
C HIS A 125 -25.87 -5.58 -3.77
N GLN A 126 -26.27 -5.88 -5.01
CA GLN A 126 -25.39 -6.05 -6.15
C GLN A 126 -26.13 -5.64 -7.44
N PRO A 127 -25.40 -5.30 -8.51
CA PRO A 127 -26.02 -5.03 -9.81
C PRO A 127 -26.93 -6.17 -10.26
N GLY A 128 -28.09 -5.82 -10.80
CA GLY A 128 -29.12 -6.76 -11.23
C GLY A 128 -30.21 -7.00 -10.18
N LEU A 129 -30.01 -6.61 -8.91
CA LEU A 129 -31.08 -6.61 -7.91
C LEU A 129 -31.86 -5.28 -7.96
N PRO A 130 -33.20 -5.30 -7.93
CA PRO A 130 -34.01 -4.07 -7.97
C PRO A 130 -33.93 -3.24 -6.68
N LYS A 131 -33.59 -3.90 -5.55
CA LYS A 131 -33.38 -3.27 -4.24
C LYS A 131 -32.48 -4.16 -3.39
N PRO A 132 -31.88 -3.65 -2.30
CA PRO A 132 -31.15 -4.48 -1.35
C PRO A 132 -32.04 -5.60 -0.79
N VAL A 133 -31.44 -6.78 -0.62
CA VAL A 133 -32.07 -7.98 -0.06
C VAL A 133 -31.63 -8.09 1.39
N ARG A 134 -32.61 -8.25 2.29
CA ARG A 134 -32.33 -8.51 3.71
C ARG A 134 -31.97 -9.97 3.90
N LEU A 135 -30.91 -10.22 4.65
CA LEU A 135 -30.41 -11.55 4.96
C LEU A 135 -29.90 -11.62 6.40
N GLN A 136 -29.86 -12.84 6.93
CA GLN A 136 -29.26 -13.15 8.22
C GLN A 136 -27.90 -13.82 7.98
N VAL A 137 -26.82 -13.15 8.37
CA VAL A 137 -25.47 -13.70 8.30
C VAL A 137 -25.29 -14.75 9.40
N PRO A 138 -24.77 -15.95 9.07
CA PRO A 138 -24.48 -16.97 10.06
C PRO A 138 -23.50 -16.47 11.13
N TYR A 139 -23.78 -16.80 12.38
CA TYR A 139 -22.85 -16.57 13.48
C TYR A 139 -21.81 -17.67 13.53
N ILE A 140 -20.55 -17.30 13.74
CA ILE A 140 -19.45 -18.20 14.07
C ILE A 140 -18.78 -17.68 15.34
N SER A 141 -18.65 -18.55 16.34
CA SER A 141 -17.98 -18.21 17.60
C SER A 141 -16.46 -18.19 17.46
N GLU A 142 -15.77 -17.49 18.35
CA GLU A 142 -14.30 -17.49 18.39
C GLU A 142 -13.72 -18.90 18.58
N GLU A 143 -14.42 -19.75 19.34
CA GLU A 143 -14.03 -21.16 19.53
C GLU A 143 -14.12 -21.94 18.22
N GLU A 144 -15.18 -21.74 17.42
CA GLU A 144 -15.31 -22.36 16.10
C GLU A 144 -14.23 -21.89 15.14
N VAL A 145 -13.92 -20.59 15.16
CA VAL A 145 -12.81 -20.02 14.37
C VAL A 145 -11.49 -20.65 14.77
N ALA A 146 -11.19 -20.76 16.07
CA ALA A 146 -9.97 -21.38 16.57
C ALA A 146 -9.86 -22.86 16.18
N ARG A 147 -10.97 -23.61 16.27
CA ARG A 147 -11.04 -25.02 15.83
C ARG A 147 -10.79 -25.14 14.33
N LEU A 148 -11.43 -24.32 13.50
CA LEU A 148 -11.26 -24.33 12.05
C LEU A 148 -9.82 -23.96 11.66
N ALA A 149 -9.27 -22.91 12.27
CA ALA A 149 -7.89 -22.49 12.03
C ALA A 149 -6.88 -23.57 12.47
N GLY A 150 -7.16 -24.31 13.55
CA GLY A 150 -6.36 -25.45 13.98
C GLY A 150 -6.43 -26.62 12.99
N PHE A 151 -7.65 -26.95 12.53
CA PHE A 151 -7.86 -27.96 11.50
C PHE A 151 -7.09 -27.65 10.21
N LEU A 152 -7.18 -26.41 9.71
CA LEU A 152 -6.48 -25.96 8.51
C LEU A 152 -4.95 -25.98 8.69
N ARG A 153 -4.43 -25.50 9.83
CA ARG A 153 -2.98 -25.55 10.13
C ARG A 153 -2.44 -26.98 10.22
N GLY A 154 -3.26 -27.94 10.64
CA GLY A 154 -2.89 -29.36 10.69
C GLY A 154 -2.82 -30.03 9.33
N GLN A 155 -3.33 -29.39 8.27
CA GLN A 155 -3.21 -29.90 6.91
C GLN A 155 -1.88 -29.48 6.31
N SER A 156 -0.94 -30.42 6.12
CA SER A 156 0.30 -30.15 5.38
C SER A 156 -0.03 -29.80 3.94
N HIS A 157 0.34 -28.60 3.50
CA HIS A 157 0.27 -28.18 2.10
C HIS A 157 1.65 -27.64 1.71
N GLU A 158 2.18 -28.09 0.58
CA GLU A 158 3.29 -27.38 -0.07
C GLU A 158 2.73 -26.05 -0.58
N ASP A 159 3.12 -24.93 0.05
CA ASP A 159 2.70 -23.59 -0.38
C ASP A 159 3.56 -23.12 -1.56
N ARG A 160 3.47 -23.87 -2.66
CA ARG A 160 4.17 -23.58 -3.92
C ARG A 160 3.82 -22.20 -4.46
N PHE A 161 2.63 -21.71 -4.15
CA PHE A 161 2.21 -20.36 -4.54
C PHE A 161 3.03 -19.30 -3.80
N ALA A 162 3.14 -19.39 -2.48
CA ALA A 162 3.98 -18.48 -1.72
C ALA A 162 5.45 -18.59 -2.13
N GLU A 163 5.97 -19.80 -2.31
CA GLU A 163 7.36 -20.01 -2.76
C GLU A 163 7.64 -19.35 -4.12
N ALA A 164 6.72 -19.47 -5.08
CA ALA A 164 6.89 -18.93 -6.43
C ALA A 164 6.61 -17.42 -6.54
N TYR A 165 5.74 -16.88 -5.69
CA TYR A 165 5.16 -15.54 -5.91
C TYR A 165 5.18 -14.61 -4.69
N ALA A 166 5.72 -14.99 -3.52
CA ALA A 166 5.75 -14.13 -2.32
C ALA A 166 6.37 -12.76 -2.61
N SER A 167 7.44 -12.71 -3.41
CA SER A 167 8.10 -11.46 -3.80
C SER A 167 7.20 -10.48 -4.56
N ASP A 168 6.10 -10.95 -5.18
CA ASP A 168 5.17 -10.08 -5.89
C ASP A 168 4.25 -9.26 -4.96
N PHE A 169 4.19 -9.66 -3.68
CA PHE A 169 3.39 -9.05 -2.61
C PHE A 169 4.24 -8.28 -1.60
N GLU A 170 5.56 -8.45 -1.65
CA GLU A 170 6.46 -7.55 -0.96
C GLU A 170 6.17 -6.12 -1.46
N PRO A 171 6.09 -5.13 -0.56
CA PRO A 171 6.07 -3.74 -0.99
C PRO A 171 7.25 -3.56 -1.93
N PRO A 172 7.09 -2.83 -3.06
CA PRO A 172 8.18 -2.62 -3.99
C PRO A 172 9.36 -2.18 -3.16
N ARG A 173 10.44 -2.98 -3.18
CA ARG A 173 11.69 -2.56 -2.58
C ARG A 173 11.93 -1.21 -3.22
N LEU A 174 11.86 -0.14 -2.42
CA LEU A 174 12.61 1.07 -2.74
C LEU A 174 13.95 0.52 -3.24
N PRO A 175 14.39 0.87 -4.46
CA PRO A 175 15.59 0.28 -5.04
C PRO A 175 16.59 0.12 -3.91
N GLU A 176 17.02 -1.12 -3.65
CA GLU A 176 17.94 -1.42 -2.56
C GLU A 176 19.16 -0.51 -2.74
N GLY A 177 19.10 0.58 -1.99
CA GLY A 177 19.75 1.86 -2.23
C GLY A 177 19.24 2.88 -1.21
N GLY A 178 18.76 2.37 -0.07
CA GLY A 178 18.18 3.13 1.04
C GLY A 178 18.35 2.45 2.40
N GLY A 179 19.18 1.40 2.51
CA GLY A 179 19.82 1.03 3.77
C GLY A 179 21.25 1.53 3.69
N VAL A 180 21.60 2.50 4.54
CA VAL A 180 22.92 3.16 4.63
C VAL A 180 23.48 3.48 3.24
N GLY A 181 23.15 4.66 2.73
CA GLY A 181 23.62 5.09 1.41
C GLY A 181 25.08 4.69 1.20
N GLU A 182 25.37 4.06 0.05
CA GLU A 182 26.57 4.46 -0.64
C GLU A 182 26.43 5.96 -0.83
N VAL A 183 26.94 6.67 0.18
CA VAL A 183 27.18 8.08 0.09
C VAL A 183 28.14 8.19 -1.07
N ASP A 184 27.65 8.78 -2.15
CA ASP A 184 28.48 9.07 -3.30
C ASP A 184 29.46 10.18 -2.90
N PHE A 185 30.58 9.77 -2.30
CA PHE A 185 31.68 10.65 -1.95
C PHE A 185 32.39 11.20 -3.20
N SER A 186 32.03 10.70 -4.40
CA SER A 186 32.58 11.15 -5.68
C SER A 186 31.81 12.31 -6.31
N ASP A 187 30.72 12.80 -5.69
CA ASP A 187 30.01 13.98 -6.23
C ASP A 187 30.98 15.17 -6.28
N PRO A 188 31.22 15.76 -7.48
CA PRO A 188 32.19 16.84 -7.65
C PRO A 188 31.84 18.11 -6.86
N LEU A 189 30.61 18.23 -6.35
CA LEU A 189 30.16 19.35 -5.53
C LEU A 189 30.27 19.10 -4.02
N LEU A 190 30.67 17.90 -3.58
CA LEU A 190 30.71 17.53 -2.17
C LEU A 190 31.66 18.41 -1.34
N LYS A 191 32.89 18.63 -1.83
CA LYS A 191 33.85 19.54 -1.18
C LYS A 191 33.28 20.94 -1.02
N LYS A 192 32.67 21.46 -2.08
CA LYS A 192 32.06 22.80 -2.09
C LYS A 192 30.85 22.88 -1.16
N ALA A 193 30.06 21.82 -1.05
CA ALA A 193 28.95 21.72 -0.11
C ALA A 193 29.45 21.76 1.35
N ALA A 194 30.52 21.03 1.65
CA ALA A 194 31.14 21.01 2.97
C ALA A 194 31.67 22.40 3.37
N GLU A 195 32.37 23.09 2.45
CA GLU A 195 32.87 24.46 2.67
C GLU A 195 31.74 25.44 2.99
N ILE A 196 30.64 25.40 2.25
CA ILE A 196 29.46 26.27 2.47
C ILE A 196 28.88 26.05 3.86
N VAL A 197 28.70 24.78 4.25
CA VAL A 197 28.06 24.42 5.51
C VAL A 197 28.94 24.79 6.70
N VAL A 198 30.25 24.56 6.62
CA VAL A 198 31.20 24.93 7.68
C VAL A 198 31.38 26.44 7.77
N GLU A 199 31.36 27.18 6.65
CA GLU A 199 31.43 28.65 6.66
C GLU A 199 30.17 29.29 7.26
N GLU A 200 28.99 28.74 6.96
CA GLU A 200 27.72 29.29 7.46
C GLU A 200 27.34 28.77 8.87
N GLY A 201 27.99 27.70 9.35
CA GLY A 201 27.78 27.14 10.69
C GLY A 201 26.49 26.32 10.85
N TYR A 202 25.76 26.07 9.77
CA TYR A 202 24.57 25.20 9.77
C TYR A 202 24.33 24.56 8.39
N GLY A 203 23.81 23.34 8.39
CA GLY A 203 23.47 22.57 7.19
C GLY A 203 22.00 22.71 6.79
N SER A 204 21.71 23.26 5.61
CA SER A 204 20.35 23.31 5.07
C SER A 204 20.28 22.88 3.60
N VAL A 205 19.39 21.93 3.29
CA VAL A 205 19.19 21.40 1.92
C VAL A 205 18.76 22.51 0.96
N SER A 206 17.82 23.37 1.36
CA SER A 206 17.36 24.50 0.53
C SER A 206 18.43 25.57 0.34
N ARG A 207 19.42 25.63 1.25
CA ARG A 207 20.56 26.54 1.16
C ARG A 207 21.60 26.01 0.16
N LEU A 208 21.96 24.72 0.26
CA LEU A 208 22.82 24.06 -0.72
C LEU A 208 22.22 24.09 -2.12
N GLN A 209 20.91 23.88 -2.25
CA GLN A 209 20.18 23.99 -3.51
C GLN A 209 20.44 25.34 -4.20
N ARG A 210 20.32 26.44 -3.46
CA ARG A 210 20.50 27.80 -3.98
C ARG A 210 21.97 28.16 -4.24
N ARG A 211 22.89 27.75 -3.36
CA ARG A 211 24.33 28.08 -3.47
C ARG A 211 25.04 27.27 -4.56
N LEU A 212 24.60 26.05 -4.81
CA LEU A 212 25.21 25.13 -5.79
C LEU A 212 24.41 25.03 -7.09
N SER A 213 23.25 25.69 -7.18
CA SER A 213 22.35 25.65 -8.35
C SER A 213 21.97 24.21 -8.76
N VAL A 214 21.71 23.35 -7.78
CA VAL A 214 21.32 21.94 -7.99
C VAL A 214 19.85 21.71 -7.66
N GLY A 215 19.27 20.60 -8.15
CA GLY A 215 17.91 20.19 -7.77
C GLY A 215 17.81 19.75 -6.30
N HIS A 216 16.61 19.82 -5.73
CA HIS A 216 16.34 19.47 -4.32
C HIS A 216 16.83 18.06 -3.95
N ALA A 217 16.61 17.08 -4.83
CA ALA A 217 17.05 15.70 -4.61
C ALA A 217 18.57 15.57 -4.50
N ARG A 218 19.34 16.30 -5.32
CA ARG A 218 20.81 16.28 -5.27
C ARG A 218 21.36 17.03 -4.06
N ALA A 219 20.73 18.15 -3.69
CA ALA A 219 21.06 18.86 -2.46
C ALA A 219 20.81 18.01 -1.20
N GLY A 220 19.77 17.17 -1.21
CA GLY A 220 19.52 16.18 -0.17
C GLY A 220 20.66 15.18 -0.06
N LYS A 221 21.04 14.55 -1.18
CA LYS A 221 22.16 13.59 -1.23
C LYS A 221 23.48 14.19 -0.73
N LEU A 222 23.79 15.44 -1.09
CA LEU A 222 24.97 16.15 -0.58
C LEU A 222 24.89 16.34 0.94
N MET A 223 23.72 16.65 1.49
CA MET A 223 23.55 16.81 2.95
C MET A 223 23.71 15.49 3.70
N ASP A 224 23.16 14.41 3.15
CA ASP A 224 23.30 13.06 3.71
C ASP A 224 24.76 12.58 3.61
N ALA A 225 25.47 12.98 2.55
CA ALA A 225 26.90 12.73 2.42
C ALA A 225 27.72 13.42 3.51
N LEU A 226 27.45 14.70 3.78
CA LEU A 226 28.10 15.44 4.85
C LEU A 226 27.78 14.85 6.23
N GLU A 227 26.59 14.28 6.44
CA GLU A 227 26.23 13.59 7.68
C GLU A 227 27.06 12.32 7.86
N ALA A 228 27.17 11.51 6.80
CA ALA A 228 27.98 10.28 6.85
C ALA A 228 29.48 10.55 7.05
N MET A 229 29.99 11.68 6.55
CA MET A 229 31.36 12.14 6.82
C MET A 229 31.53 12.68 8.26
N GLY A 230 30.47 12.81 9.04
CA GLY A 230 30.53 13.43 10.37
C GLY A 230 30.77 14.94 10.34
N ILE A 231 30.51 15.60 9.20
CA ILE A 231 30.65 17.05 9.04
C ILE A 231 29.41 17.76 9.60
N VAL A 232 28.23 17.16 9.46
CA VAL A 232 26.97 17.64 10.04
C VAL A 232 26.30 16.58 10.90
N GLY A 233 25.53 17.01 11.89
CA GLY A 233 24.72 16.15 12.75
C GLY A 233 23.47 15.62 12.06
N PRO A 234 22.73 14.73 12.73
CA PRO A 234 21.59 14.04 12.16
C PRO A 234 20.43 14.97 11.83
N ALA A 235 19.55 14.52 10.93
CA ALA A 235 18.36 15.26 10.54
C ALA A 235 17.46 15.58 11.76
N ARG A 236 17.17 16.86 11.98
CA ARG A 236 16.23 17.36 13.02
C ARG A 236 14.95 17.89 12.38
N GLY A 237 14.28 17.06 11.60
CA GLY A 237 13.05 17.43 10.88
C GLY A 237 13.29 18.57 9.88
N SER A 238 12.52 19.66 9.99
CA SER A 238 12.65 20.84 9.11
C SER A 238 13.72 21.86 9.55
N LYS A 239 14.40 21.62 10.68
CA LYS A 239 15.43 22.53 11.19
C LYS A 239 16.78 22.30 10.51
N PRO A 240 17.64 23.35 10.40
CA PRO A 240 19.01 23.18 9.94
C PRO A 240 19.79 22.17 10.79
N ARG A 241 20.65 21.39 10.12
CA ARG A 241 21.57 20.44 10.76
C ARG A 241 22.73 21.22 11.41
N GLU A 242 23.16 20.74 12.56
CA GLU A 242 24.30 21.31 13.30
C GLU A 242 25.60 20.90 12.62
N VAL A 243 26.59 21.81 12.58
CA VAL A 243 27.92 21.51 12.02
C VAL A 243 28.81 20.99 13.15
N LEU A 244 29.46 19.85 12.92
CA LEU A 244 30.22 19.13 13.94
C LEU A 244 31.73 19.39 13.87
N ILE A 245 32.22 20.02 12.80
CA ILE A 245 33.65 20.25 12.55
C ILE A 245 33.98 21.72 12.30
N THR A 246 35.23 22.10 12.54
CA THR A 246 35.75 23.44 12.24
C THR A 246 36.34 23.54 10.83
N LYS A 247 36.58 24.77 10.36
CA LYS A 247 37.23 25.04 9.07
C LYS A 247 38.63 24.44 8.96
N GLU A 248 39.33 24.29 10.08
CA GLU A 248 40.66 23.68 10.15
C GLU A 248 40.56 22.16 9.96
N GLN A 249 39.61 21.52 10.63
CA GLN A 249 39.35 20.08 10.52
C GLN A 249 38.82 19.66 9.15
N LEU A 250 38.16 20.56 8.42
CA LEU A 250 37.66 20.28 7.07
C LEU A 250 38.76 19.90 6.07
N LYS A 251 40.00 20.37 6.28
CA LYS A 251 41.15 20.03 5.42
C LYS A 251 41.48 18.53 5.48
N ASP A 252 41.37 17.94 6.67
CA ASP A 252 41.66 16.51 6.88
C ASP A 252 40.72 15.58 6.09
N PHE A 253 39.55 16.07 5.66
CA PHE A 253 38.57 15.32 4.87
C PHE A 253 38.78 15.42 3.36
N PHE A 254 39.38 16.49 2.85
CA PHE A 254 39.41 16.80 1.41
C PHE A 254 40.79 17.24 0.87
N GLY A 255 41.85 17.07 1.67
CA GLY A 255 43.23 17.47 1.37
C GLY A 255 43.47 18.96 1.59
#